data_AF-A0A6G1RSA1-F1
#
_entry.id   AF-A0A6G1RSA1-F1
#
_cell.length_a   1.000
_cell.length_b   1.000
_cell.length_c   1.000
_cell.angle_alpha   90.00
_cell.angle_beta   90.00
_cell.angle_gamma   90.00
#
_symmetry.space_group_name_H-M   'P 1'
#
loop_
_entity.id
_entity.type
_entity.pdbx_description
1 polymer ?
#
loop_
_entity_poly.entity_id
_entity_poly.type
_entity_poly.pdbx_seq_one_letter_code
_entity_poly.pdbx_strand_id
1 'polypeptide(L)'
;MDPLAHLVLYGFSLMISGKVEAALDLILINSFPLVGNSETSLICITSKWRSRESITIDRDQEDVTNQHREPLEVNEDSKRATAKTVVWKREQASETIGAYYCEGKLKDEVTRIHTMKMPLGASFHPVALTVTANKGEHVNISFIRMAAKEEDA
;
A
#
# COMPACT_ATOMS: atom_id res chain seq x y z
N MET A 1 10.92 15.10 -52.39
CA MET A 1 11.24 14.75 -50.98
C MET A 1 12.02 13.45 -51.01
N ASP A 2 13.18 13.40 -50.37
CA ASP A 2 14.13 12.30 -50.49
C ASP A 2 13.69 11.10 -49.62
N PRO A 3 13.32 9.95 -50.21
CA PRO A 3 12.88 8.76 -49.47
C PRO A 3 13.99 8.19 -48.57
N LEU A 4 15.27 8.44 -48.90
CA LEU A 4 16.40 8.01 -48.09
C LEU A 4 16.47 8.78 -46.76
N ALA A 5 16.20 10.09 -46.79
CA ALA A 5 16.17 10.92 -45.60
C ALA A 5 15.07 10.50 -44.61
N HIS A 6 13.90 10.07 -45.12
CA HIS A 6 12.83 9.52 -44.28
C HIS A 6 13.19 8.18 -43.65
N LEU A 7 13.88 7.30 -44.38
CA LEU A 7 14.32 6.00 -43.85
C LEU A 7 15.37 6.17 -42.74
N VAL A 8 16.29 7.12 -42.93
CA VAL A 8 17.31 7.48 -41.94
C VAL A 8 16.63 8.04 -40.69
N LEU A 9 15.71 8.99 -40.82
CA LEU A 9 14.96 9.54 -39.68
C LEU A 9 14.15 8.47 -38.93
N TYR A 10 13.51 7.54 -39.65
CA TYR A 10 12.79 6.42 -39.03
C TYR A 10 13.72 5.46 -38.28
N GLY A 11 14.85 5.11 -38.89
CA GLY A 11 15.87 4.26 -38.28
C GLY A 11 16.46 4.89 -37.01
N PHE A 12 16.81 6.17 -37.05
CA PHE A 12 17.27 6.91 -35.86
C PHE A 12 16.17 7.00 -34.79
N SER A 13 14.91 7.23 -35.17
CA SER A 13 13.78 7.28 -34.21
C SER A 13 13.57 5.95 -33.48
N LEU A 14 13.70 4.82 -34.18
CA LEU A 14 13.63 3.48 -33.59
C LEU A 14 14.83 3.17 -32.67
N MET A 15 16.02 3.67 -33.01
CA MET A 15 17.23 3.51 -32.18
C MET A 15 17.22 4.40 -30.93
N ILE A 16 16.57 5.57 -31.00
CA ILE A 16 16.42 6.53 -29.88
C ILE A 16 15.16 6.24 -29.05
N SER A 17 14.26 5.36 -29.52
CA SER A 17 13.15 4.81 -28.74
C SER A 17 13.70 3.95 -27.60
N GLY A 18 14.23 4.60 -26.57
CA GLY A 18 14.73 3.98 -25.36
C GLY A 18 13.71 3.00 -24.81
N LYS A 19 14.20 1.91 -24.23
CA LYS A 19 13.36 1.03 -23.42
C LYS A 19 12.85 1.87 -22.26
N VAL A 20 11.60 2.34 -22.36
CA VAL A 20 10.88 2.81 -21.16
C VAL A 20 10.78 1.58 -20.27
N GLU A 21 11.60 1.57 -19.23
CA GLU A 21 11.45 0.62 -18.14
C GLU A 21 10.11 0.93 -17.50
N ALA A 22 9.15 0.03 -17.68
CA ALA A 22 7.83 0.20 -17.10
C ALA A 22 8.01 0.17 -15.59
N ALA A 23 7.73 1.29 -14.93
CA ALA A 23 7.64 1.36 -13.49
C ALA A 23 6.22 0.98 -13.07
N LEU A 24 6.09 0.15 -12.04
CA LEU A 24 4.80 -0.22 -11.47
C LEU A 24 4.28 0.95 -10.61
N ASP A 25 3.18 1.57 -11.04
CA ASP A 25 2.50 2.61 -10.27
C ASP A 25 1.51 1.95 -9.29
N LEU A 26 1.97 1.71 -8.06
CA LEU A 26 1.20 1.07 -6.99
C LEU A 26 0.77 2.09 -5.95
N ILE A 27 -0.51 2.06 -5.55
CA ILE A 27 -1.07 2.96 -4.53
C ILE A 27 -1.89 2.14 -3.53
N LEU A 28 -1.60 2.29 -2.24
CA LEU A 28 -2.42 1.74 -1.15
C LEU A 28 -3.20 2.87 -0.44
N ILE A 29 -4.52 2.76 -0.44
CA ILE A 29 -5.42 3.65 0.28
C ILE A 29 -5.87 2.95 1.56
N ASN A 30 -5.52 3.52 2.71
CA ASN A 30 -6.00 3.09 4.02
C ASN A 30 -7.16 4.01 4.47
N SER A 31 -8.40 3.55 4.26
CA SER A 31 -9.59 4.29 4.70
C SER A 31 -9.78 4.08 6.20
N PHE A 32 -9.70 5.14 7.01
CA PHE A 32 -9.79 5.09 8.47
C PHE A 32 -8.76 4.14 9.12
N PRO A 33 -7.49 4.57 9.28
CA PRO A 33 -6.46 3.80 9.97
C PRO A 33 -6.75 3.62 11.46
N LEU A 34 -7.51 4.54 12.07
CA LEU A 34 -8.05 4.40 13.42
C LEU A 34 -9.45 3.80 13.34
N VAL A 35 -9.57 2.54 13.78
CA VAL A 35 -10.78 1.73 13.63
C VAL A 35 -11.69 1.93 14.85
N GLY A 36 -12.87 2.50 14.59
CA GLY A 36 -13.92 2.70 15.57
C GLY A 36 -15.18 1.90 15.22
N ASN A 37 -16.33 2.57 15.27
CA ASN A 37 -17.65 1.97 15.00
C ASN A 37 -18.11 2.10 13.53
N SER A 38 -17.24 2.53 12.64
CA SER A 38 -17.52 2.70 11.21
C SER A 38 -16.87 1.58 10.39
N GLU A 39 -17.44 1.33 9.21
CA GLU A 39 -16.78 0.51 8.19
C GLU A 39 -15.39 1.09 7.86
N THR A 40 -14.44 0.19 7.58
CA THR A 40 -13.06 0.54 7.26
C THR A 40 -12.57 -0.35 6.11
N SER A 41 -11.59 0.12 5.33
CA SER A 41 -11.12 -0.63 4.17
C SER A 41 -9.65 -0.38 3.84
N LEU A 42 -9.09 -1.31 3.06
CA LEU A 42 -7.84 -1.14 2.33
C LEU A 42 -8.13 -1.29 0.85
N ILE A 43 -7.65 -0.36 0.02
CA ILE A 43 -7.79 -0.43 -1.43
C ILE A 43 -6.40 -0.33 -2.03
N CYS A 44 -5.99 -1.34 -2.77
CA CYS A 44 -4.76 -1.28 -3.53
C CYS A 44 -5.06 -1.12 -5.01
N ILE A 45 -4.38 -0.17 -5.65
CA ILE A 45 -4.63 0.28 -7.01
C ILE A 45 -3.32 0.20 -7.76
N THR A 46 -3.36 -0.37 -8.96
CA THR A 46 -2.29 -0.22 -9.96
C THR A 46 -2.83 0.39 -11.24
N SER A 47 -1.93 0.99 -12.02
CA SER A 47 -2.23 1.42 -13.39
C SER A 47 -2.60 0.22 -14.28
N LYS A 48 -3.34 0.45 -15.37
CA LYS A 48 -3.73 -0.62 -16.32
C LYS A 48 -2.59 -1.08 -17.25
N TRP A 49 -1.32 -0.95 -16.85
CA TRP A 49 -0.24 -1.15 -17.81
C TRP A 49 0.05 -2.62 -18.08
N ARG A 50 -0.44 -3.12 -19.22
CA ARG A 50 -0.28 -4.49 -19.75
C ARG A 50 -0.81 -5.61 -18.84
N SER A 51 -1.29 -6.66 -19.47
CA SER A 51 -2.11 -7.75 -18.93
C SER A 51 -1.43 -8.73 -17.96
N ARG A 52 -0.35 -8.36 -17.28
CA ARG A 52 0.45 -9.28 -16.43
C ARG A 52 0.73 -8.78 -15.02
N GLU A 53 0.27 -7.59 -14.66
CA GLU A 53 0.41 -7.09 -13.29
C GLU A 53 -0.58 -7.81 -12.37
N SER A 54 -0.07 -8.40 -11.28
CA SER A 54 -0.89 -8.93 -10.20
C SER A 54 -0.67 -8.08 -8.96
N ILE A 55 -1.77 -7.68 -8.33
CA ILE A 55 -1.75 -7.03 -7.02
C ILE A 55 -2.35 -7.96 -5.96
N THR A 56 -1.87 -7.87 -4.73
CA THR A 56 -2.38 -8.61 -3.57
C THR A 56 -2.43 -7.68 -2.36
N ILE A 57 -3.32 -8.00 -1.42
CA ILE A 57 -3.41 -7.33 -0.12
C ILE A 57 -3.37 -8.44 0.92
N ASP A 58 -2.47 -8.33 1.89
CA ASP A 58 -2.35 -9.32 2.96
C ASP A 58 -1.92 -8.66 4.28
N ARG A 59 -1.92 -9.46 5.34
CA ARG A 59 -1.39 -9.10 6.66
C ARG A 59 0.13 -9.21 6.65
N ASP A 60 0.78 -8.25 7.30
CA ASP A 60 2.23 -8.26 7.48
C ASP A 60 2.61 -9.00 8.76
N GLN A 61 2.76 -10.32 8.63
CA GLN A 61 3.09 -11.20 9.76
C GLN A 61 4.54 -11.06 10.23
N GLU A 62 5.41 -10.44 9.44
CA GLU A 62 6.82 -10.21 9.80
C GLU A 62 6.94 -8.96 10.69
N ASP A 63 6.18 -7.91 10.38
CA ASP A 63 6.27 -6.63 11.08
C ASP A 63 5.53 -6.59 12.43
N VAL A 64 4.47 -7.38 12.62
CA VAL A 64 3.69 -7.43 13.87
C VAL A 64 3.50 -8.86 14.37
N THR A 65 4.10 -9.16 15.53
CA THR A 65 3.95 -10.48 16.16
C THR A 65 2.54 -10.68 16.73
N ASN A 66 2.03 -11.91 16.64
CA ASN A 66 0.71 -12.33 17.14
C ASN A 66 -0.51 -11.68 16.45
N GLN A 67 -0.37 -11.23 15.20
CA GLN A 67 -1.52 -10.80 14.41
C GLN A 67 -2.42 -11.99 14.02
N HIS A 68 -3.71 -11.68 13.82
CA HIS A 68 -4.69 -12.60 13.21
C HIS A 68 -4.14 -13.27 11.95
N ARG A 69 -4.39 -14.57 11.79
CA ARG A 69 -3.87 -15.39 10.68
C ARG A 69 -4.93 -15.77 9.67
N GLU A 70 -6.19 -15.45 9.96
CA GLU A 70 -7.32 -15.68 9.08
C GLU A 70 -7.09 -14.97 7.74
N PRO A 71 -7.29 -15.60 6.58
CA PRO A 71 -7.13 -14.94 5.29
C PRO A 71 -8.03 -13.71 5.15
N LEU A 72 -7.60 -12.71 4.37
CA LEU A 72 -8.42 -11.55 4.04
C LEU A 72 -9.43 -11.88 2.94
N GLU A 73 -10.66 -11.38 3.09
CA GLU A 73 -11.66 -11.37 2.03
C GLU A 73 -11.34 -10.26 1.01
N VAL A 74 -10.43 -10.57 0.08
CA VAL A 74 -10.00 -9.65 -0.97
C VAL A 74 -10.94 -9.74 -2.18
N ASN A 75 -11.49 -8.59 -2.59
CA ASN A 75 -12.38 -8.47 -3.73
C ASN A 75 -11.79 -7.54 -4.80
N GLU A 76 -12.23 -7.69 -6.05
CA GLU A 76 -11.92 -6.71 -7.12
C GLU A 76 -12.75 -5.43 -6.93
N ASP A 77 -12.12 -4.27 -7.06
CA ASP A 77 -12.81 -2.97 -7.05
C ASP A 77 -13.13 -2.53 -8.48
N SER A 78 -14.37 -2.80 -8.89
CA SER A 78 -14.89 -2.48 -10.23
C SER A 78 -15.02 -0.98 -10.51
N LYS A 79 -14.93 -0.12 -9.50
CA LYS A 79 -15.00 1.34 -9.67
C LYS A 79 -13.69 1.94 -10.17
N ARG A 80 -12.58 1.20 -10.04
CA ARG A 80 -11.23 1.63 -10.38
C ARG A 80 -10.63 0.75 -11.47
N ALA A 81 -9.46 1.13 -11.95
CA ALA A 81 -8.89 0.57 -13.16
C ALA A 81 -8.45 -0.90 -12.99
N THR A 82 -7.38 -1.12 -12.22
CA THR A 82 -6.96 -2.42 -11.70
C THR A 82 -6.79 -2.25 -10.20
N ALA A 83 -7.73 -2.76 -9.41
CA ALA A 83 -7.73 -2.50 -7.98
C ALA A 83 -8.35 -3.66 -7.20
N LYS A 84 -7.76 -3.93 -6.04
CA LYS A 84 -8.28 -4.87 -5.05
C LYS A 84 -8.66 -4.14 -3.78
N THR A 85 -9.68 -4.64 -3.10
CA THR A 85 -10.19 -4.05 -1.87
C THR A 85 -10.43 -5.11 -0.82
N VAL A 86 -10.19 -4.73 0.42
CA VAL A 86 -10.62 -5.46 1.62
C VAL A 86 -11.51 -4.51 2.40
N VAL A 87 -12.72 -4.96 2.73
CA VAL A 87 -13.70 -4.16 3.46
C VAL A 87 -14.07 -4.92 4.72
N TRP A 88 -13.93 -4.27 5.87
CA TRP A 88 -14.38 -4.82 7.14
C TRP A 88 -15.61 -4.08 7.61
N LYS A 89 -16.66 -4.84 7.90
CA LYS A 89 -17.87 -4.30 8.49
C LYS A 89 -17.63 -3.96 9.96
N ARG A 90 -18.55 -3.20 10.55
CA ARG A 90 -18.46 -2.73 11.93
C ARG A 90 -18.21 -3.86 12.93
N GLU A 91 -18.87 -4.99 12.75
CA GLU A 91 -18.79 -6.18 13.60
C GLU A 91 -17.41 -6.85 13.59
N GLN A 92 -16.58 -6.60 12.58
CA GLN A 92 -15.25 -7.20 12.42
C GLN A 92 -14.11 -6.31 12.94
N ALA A 93 -14.42 -5.18 13.60
CA ALA A 93 -13.45 -4.16 14.00
C ALA A 93 -12.23 -4.72 14.76
N SER A 94 -12.41 -5.74 15.61
CA SER A 94 -11.30 -6.36 16.36
C SER A 94 -10.31 -7.13 15.49
N GLU A 95 -10.78 -7.76 14.40
CA GLU A 95 -9.96 -8.57 13.50
C GLU A 95 -9.15 -7.73 12.49
N THR A 96 -9.45 -6.43 12.45
CA THR A 96 -8.81 -5.45 11.56
C THR A 96 -7.52 -4.88 12.11
N ILE A 97 -7.22 -5.06 13.39
CA ILE A 97 -6.07 -4.44 14.02
C ILE A 97 -4.79 -5.19 13.63
N GLY A 98 -3.78 -4.44 13.18
CA GLY A 98 -2.48 -4.99 12.80
C GLY A 98 -1.82 -4.28 11.63
N ALA A 99 -0.77 -4.90 11.10
CA ALA A 99 -0.05 -4.41 9.93
C ALA A 99 -0.49 -5.13 8.66
N TYR A 100 -0.41 -4.42 7.54
CA TYR A 100 -0.87 -4.89 6.24
C TYR A 100 0.08 -4.38 5.18
N TYR A 101 0.15 -5.10 4.06
CA TYR A 101 0.81 -4.62 2.87
C TYR A 101 -0.09 -4.79 1.64
N CYS A 102 0.12 -3.92 0.67
CA CYS A 102 -0.21 -4.23 -0.72
C CYS A 102 1.07 -4.55 -1.47
N GLU A 103 1.06 -5.67 -2.18
CA GLU A 103 2.14 -6.05 -3.09
C GLU A 103 1.67 -5.92 -4.53
N GLY A 104 2.52 -5.34 -5.36
CA GLY A 104 2.38 -5.35 -6.80
C GLY A 104 3.62 -5.97 -7.43
N LYS A 105 3.41 -6.85 -8.41
CA LYS A 105 4.49 -7.55 -9.11
C LYS A 105 4.50 -7.23 -10.59
N LEU A 106 5.66 -6.80 -11.09
CA LEU A 106 5.91 -6.54 -12.50
C LEU A 106 7.16 -7.33 -12.95
N LYS A 107 6.94 -8.39 -13.74
CA LYS A 107 7.99 -9.38 -14.10
C LYS A 107 8.62 -9.99 -12.83
N ASP A 108 9.90 -9.73 -12.57
CA ASP A 108 10.65 -10.24 -11.43
C ASP A 108 10.78 -9.19 -10.30
N GLU A 109 10.29 -7.97 -10.51
CA GLU A 109 10.32 -6.90 -9.51
C GLU A 109 9.04 -6.91 -8.67
N VAL A 110 9.23 -6.77 -7.36
CA VAL A 110 8.16 -6.75 -6.36
C VAL A 110 8.21 -5.42 -5.63
N THR A 111 7.09 -4.70 -5.63
CA THR A 111 6.91 -3.46 -4.86
C THR A 111 5.88 -3.70 -3.77
N ARG A 112 6.19 -3.28 -2.54
CA ARG A 112 5.26 -3.36 -1.40
C ARG A 112 5.03 -2.00 -0.78
N ILE A 113 3.78 -1.73 -0.39
CA ILE A 113 3.41 -0.57 0.40
C ILE A 113 2.76 -1.07 1.69
N HIS A 114 3.29 -0.64 2.82
CA HIS A 114 2.90 -1.11 4.15
C HIS A 114 2.00 -0.07 4.84
N THR A 115 1.09 -0.54 5.69
CA THR A 115 0.22 0.32 6.50
C THR A 115 -0.23 -0.41 7.77
N MET A 116 -0.86 0.34 8.68
CA MET A 116 -1.38 -0.20 9.93
C MET A 116 -2.82 0.23 10.18
N LYS A 117 -3.56 -0.63 10.88
CA LYS A 117 -4.88 -0.36 11.44
C LYS A 117 -4.77 -0.50 12.96
N MET A 118 -5.30 0.48 13.69
CA MET A 118 -5.20 0.55 15.16
C MET A 118 -6.56 0.89 15.76
N PRO A 119 -6.86 0.47 17.00
CA PRO A 119 -8.16 0.76 17.59
C PRO A 119 -8.25 2.25 17.96
N LEU A 120 -9.36 2.89 17.60
CA LEU A 120 -9.63 4.28 17.95
C LEU A 120 -9.63 4.48 19.47
N GLY A 121 -10.03 3.46 20.24
CA GLY A 121 -10.02 3.46 21.71
C GLY A 121 -8.69 3.07 22.36
N ALA A 122 -7.58 3.00 21.62
CA ALA A 122 -6.26 2.72 22.20
C ALA A 122 -5.85 3.79 23.23
N SER A 123 -5.12 3.39 24.28
CA SER A 123 -4.58 4.33 25.28
C SER A 123 -3.59 5.33 24.70
N PHE A 124 -2.93 4.98 23.59
CA PHE A 124 -1.93 5.80 22.91
C PHE A 124 -2.18 5.81 21.41
N HIS A 125 -2.12 7.00 20.81
CA HIS A 125 -2.17 7.18 19.36
C HIS A 125 -0.82 7.65 18.85
N PRO A 126 -0.31 7.12 17.72
CA PRO A 126 0.91 7.67 17.14
C PRO A 126 0.65 9.07 16.59
N VAL A 127 1.64 9.95 16.71
CA VAL A 127 1.58 11.28 16.09
C VAL A 127 1.55 11.18 14.56
N ALA A 128 2.21 10.17 13.99
CA ALA A 128 2.23 9.87 12.57
C ALA A 128 2.26 8.34 12.33
N LEU A 129 1.61 7.86 11.27
CA LEU A 129 1.61 6.44 10.91
C LEU A 129 2.97 5.96 10.41
N THR A 130 3.71 6.81 9.72
CA THR A 130 5.04 6.53 9.20
C THR A 130 5.96 7.72 9.45
N VAL A 131 7.25 7.44 9.61
CA VAL A 131 8.29 8.45 9.74
C VAL A 131 9.43 8.06 8.80
N THR A 132 9.83 8.98 7.94
CA THR A 132 10.97 8.80 7.03
C THR A 132 12.14 9.63 7.54
N ALA A 133 13.31 9.03 7.62
CA ALA A 133 14.53 9.69 8.07
C ALA A 133 15.76 9.11 7.36
N ASN A 134 16.83 9.90 7.32
CA ASN A 134 18.10 9.49 6.75
C ASN A 134 18.99 8.78 7.77
N LYS A 135 19.95 7.99 7.26
CA LYS A 135 20.94 7.34 8.11
C LYS A 135 21.76 8.38 8.89
N GLY A 136 21.74 8.28 10.21
CA GLY A 136 22.45 9.18 11.12
C GLY A 136 21.61 10.35 11.65
N GLU A 137 20.36 10.50 11.20
CA GLU A 137 19.44 11.46 11.78
C GLU A 137 18.91 10.99 13.14
N HIS A 138 18.76 11.92 14.08
CA HIS A 138 18.05 11.68 15.33
C HIS A 138 16.55 11.88 15.08
N VAL A 139 15.76 10.85 15.38
CA VAL A 139 14.32 10.82 15.14
C VAL A 139 13.59 10.60 16.46
N ASN A 140 12.58 11.42 16.73
CA ASN A 140 11.70 11.25 17.89
C ASN A 140 10.40 10.58 17.46
N ILE A 141 10.26 9.29 17.76
CA ILE A 141 9.00 8.57 17.57
C ILE A 141 8.11 8.85 18.78
N SER A 142 6.99 9.52 18.55
CA SER A 142 6.15 10.07 19.63
C SER A 142 4.73 9.52 19.56
N PHE A 143 4.14 9.33 20.73
CA PHE A 143 2.75 8.91 20.92
C PHE A 143 2.02 9.91 21.81
N ILE A 144 0.76 10.16 21.49
CA ILE A 144 -0.15 10.97 22.30
C ILE A 144 -0.88 10.03 23.25
N ARG A 145 -0.78 10.29 24.55
CA ARG A 145 -1.55 9.57 25.57
C ARG A 145 -3.01 10.05 25.52
N MET A 146 -3.91 9.13 25.21
CA MET A 146 -5.36 9.38 25.08
C MET A 146 -6.12 9.02 26.37
N ALA A 147 -5.67 7.99 27.07
CA ALA A 147 -6.22 7.57 28.36
C ALA A 147 -5.09 7.07 29.25
N ALA A 148 -5.15 7.40 30.55
CA ALA A 148 -4.26 6.84 31.55
C ALA A 148 -4.89 5.58 32.15
N LYS A 149 -4.14 4.47 32.13
CA LYS A 149 -4.46 3.24 32.85
C LYS A 149 -3.56 3.10 34.07
N GLU A 150 -4.00 2.33 35.06
CA GLU A 150 -3.24 2.02 36.27
C GLU A 150 -1.90 1.34 35.95
N GLU A 151 -1.87 0.56 34.86
CA GLU A 151 -0.68 -0.11 34.32
C GLU A 151 0.34 0.86 33.70
N ASP A 152 -0.03 2.12 33.45
CA ASP A 152 0.83 3.15 32.84
C ASP A 152 1.62 3.98 33.89
N ALA A 153 1.56 3.61 35.18
CA ALA A 153 2.14 4.32 36.32
C ALA A 153 3.46 3.72 36.80
#